data_AF-A0A1U8DC17-F1
#
_entry.id   AF-A0A1U8DC17-F1
#
_cell.length_a   1.000
_cell.length_b   1.000
_cell.length_c   1.000
_cell.angle_alpha   90.00
_cell.angle_beta   90.00
_cell.angle_gamma   90.00
#
_symmetry.space_group_name_H-M   'P 1'
#
loop_
_entity.id
_entity.type
_entity.pdbx_description
1 polymer ?
#
loop_
_entity_poly.entity_id
_entity_poly.type
_entity_poly.pdbx_seq_one_letter_code
_entity_poly.pdbx_strand_id
1 'polypeptide(L)'
;MILPLTPELGVAEHVRYESTGPALCTVVFLLVYFFGMASSIWWVILSLTWFLAAGMKWGNEAIAGYAQYFHLAAWLLPSVKSIAVLALSSVDGDPVAGICYVGNQSLENLRGFVLAPLLIYLALGCMFLLAGFVKAFEYGFDTWVKVSITELQET
;
A
#
# COMPACT_ATOMS: atom_id res chain seq x y z
N MET A 1 -20.27 66.97 -4.36
CA MET A 1 -18.87 66.64 -4.72
C MET A 1 -18.41 65.60 -3.71
N ILE A 2 -18.33 64.29 -3.94
CA ILE A 2 -18.53 63.39 -5.10
C ILE A 2 -19.02 62.04 -4.52
N LEU A 3 -19.84 61.30 -5.29
CA LEU A 3 -20.51 60.02 -4.97
C LEU A 3 -19.52 58.81 -4.83
N PRO A 4 -19.99 57.63 -4.33
CA PRO A 4 -19.27 56.39 -4.09
C PRO A 4 -19.21 55.47 -5.33
N LEU A 5 -18.20 54.61 -5.44
CA LEU A 5 -18.07 53.53 -6.45
C LEU A 5 -17.13 52.43 -5.93
N THR A 6 -17.67 51.28 -5.52
CA THR A 6 -17.10 49.99 -5.95
C THR A 6 -17.71 49.72 -7.34
N PRO A 7 -17.02 49.08 -8.32
CA PRO A 7 -16.25 47.84 -8.17
C PRO A 7 -14.96 47.75 -9.02
N GLU A 8 -13.82 47.45 -8.41
CA GLU A 8 -12.61 47.01 -9.13
C GLU A 8 -12.79 45.55 -9.60
N LEU A 9 -13.57 45.38 -10.66
CA LEU A 9 -13.67 44.15 -11.46
C LEU A 9 -12.81 44.34 -12.72
N GLY A 10 -11.57 43.85 -12.69
CA GLY A 10 -10.66 43.96 -13.85
C GLY A 10 -9.33 43.23 -13.70
N VAL A 11 -9.36 41.91 -13.89
CA VAL A 11 -8.20 41.07 -14.25
C VAL A 11 -7.22 40.72 -13.12
N ALA A 12 -7.72 39.99 -12.12
CA ALA A 12 -6.97 38.88 -11.52
C ALA A 12 -7.81 37.60 -11.46
N GLU A 13 -8.76 37.47 -12.41
CA GLU A 13 -9.43 36.20 -12.73
C GLU A 13 -8.57 35.43 -13.75
N HIS A 14 -7.36 35.02 -13.34
CA HIS A 14 -6.57 33.95 -13.97
C HIS A 14 -5.33 33.74 -13.07
N VAL A 15 -5.43 33.05 -11.93
CA VAL A 15 -5.52 31.59 -11.79
C VAL A 15 -6.32 31.30 -10.52
N ARG A 16 -7.40 30.53 -10.60
CA ARG A 16 -8.03 29.93 -9.42
C ARG A 16 -7.03 28.96 -8.77
N TYR A 17 -6.22 29.41 -7.82
CA TYR A 17 -5.52 28.52 -6.88
C TYR A 17 -6.48 28.07 -5.75
N GLU A 18 -7.71 27.74 -6.12
CA GLU A 18 -8.80 27.27 -5.27
C GLU A 18 -9.72 26.42 -6.16
N SER A 19 -9.16 25.38 -6.79
CA SER A 19 -9.99 24.33 -7.43
C SER A 19 -10.19 23.12 -6.51
N THR A 20 -9.57 23.13 -5.33
CA THR A 20 -9.57 22.01 -4.40
C THR A 20 -9.38 22.60 -3.00
N GLY A 21 -10.46 22.96 -2.30
CA GLY A 21 -10.35 23.39 -0.89
C GLY A 21 -9.67 22.33 0.00
N PRO A 22 -9.40 22.61 1.29
CA PRO A 22 -8.72 21.68 2.21
C PRO A 22 -9.33 20.27 2.19
N ALA A 23 -10.65 20.19 2.02
CA ALA A 23 -11.39 18.94 1.91
C ALA A 23 -11.04 18.15 0.65
N LEU A 24 -10.98 18.78 -0.52
CA LEU A 24 -10.71 18.07 -1.76
C LEU A 24 -9.24 17.62 -1.84
N CYS A 25 -8.30 18.40 -1.33
CA CYS A 25 -6.90 17.98 -1.15
C CYS A 25 -6.79 16.76 -0.22
N THR A 26 -7.52 16.78 0.90
CA THR A 26 -7.60 15.64 1.83
C THR A 26 -8.20 14.40 1.17
N VAL A 27 -9.24 14.55 0.34
CA VAL A 27 -9.85 13.42 -0.39
C VAL A 27 -8.84 12.80 -1.37
N VAL A 28 -8.13 13.61 -2.16
CA VAL A 28 -7.10 13.10 -3.07
C VAL A 28 -5.98 12.39 -2.30
N PHE A 29 -5.52 12.97 -1.19
CA PHE A 29 -4.55 12.34 -0.30
C PHE A 29 -5.04 10.98 0.19
N LEU A 30 -6.28 10.90 0.70
CA LEU A 30 -6.86 9.64 1.17
C LEU A 30 -6.94 8.62 0.03
N LEU A 31 -7.43 9.01 -1.15
CA LEU A 31 -7.53 8.10 -2.29
C LEU A 31 -6.18 7.53 -2.73
N VAL A 32 -5.12 8.34 -2.75
CA VAL A 32 -3.79 7.88 -3.21
C VAL A 32 -3.05 7.16 -2.09
N TYR A 33 -2.97 7.76 -0.91
CA TYR A 33 -2.15 7.24 0.20
C TYR A 33 -2.80 6.03 0.88
N PHE A 34 -4.09 6.09 1.23
CA PHE A 34 -4.75 4.97 1.94
C PHE A 34 -4.77 3.71 1.08
N PHE A 35 -5.25 3.82 -0.16
CA PHE A 35 -5.34 2.66 -1.06
C PHE A 35 -3.98 2.19 -1.54
N GLY A 36 -3.00 3.09 -1.74
CA GLY A 36 -1.62 2.69 -2.07
C GLY A 36 -0.96 1.91 -0.94
N MET A 37 -1.12 2.35 0.31
CA MET A 37 -0.60 1.65 1.48
C MET A 37 -1.34 0.32 1.71
N ALA A 38 -2.67 0.30 1.54
CA ALA A 38 -3.48 -0.92 1.63
C ALA A 38 -3.07 -1.96 0.58
N SER A 39 -2.88 -1.54 -0.67
CA SER A 39 -2.41 -2.41 -1.76
C SER A 39 -1.05 -3.05 -1.43
N SER A 40 -0.14 -2.29 -0.83
CA SER A 40 1.18 -2.80 -0.44
C SER A 40 1.07 -3.88 0.64
N ILE A 41 0.16 -3.72 1.61
CA ILE A 41 -0.06 -4.71 2.67
C ILE A 41 -0.78 -5.95 2.12
N TRP A 42 -1.76 -5.76 1.24
CA TRP A 42 -2.40 -6.86 0.53
C TRP A 42 -1.41 -7.70 -0.27
N TRP A 43 -0.44 -7.06 -0.91
CA TRP A 43 0.64 -7.76 -1.59
C TRP A 43 1.49 -8.60 -0.62
N VAL A 44 1.80 -8.11 0.59
CA VAL A 44 2.48 -8.89 1.64
C VAL A 44 1.62 -10.08 2.09
N ILE A 45 0.30 -9.89 2.26
CA ILE A 45 -0.61 -10.97 2.65
C ILE A 45 -0.70 -12.04 1.55
N LEU A 46 -0.75 -11.64 0.28
CA LEU A 46 -0.77 -12.57 -0.86
C LEU A 46 0.53 -13.39 -0.96
N SER A 47 1.69 -12.76 -0.76
CA SER A 47 2.97 -13.48 -0.72
C SER A 47 3.09 -14.42 0.47
N LEU A 48 2.62 -14.02 1.65
CA LEU A 48 2.55 -14.87 2.83
C LEU A 48 1.63 -16.08 2.61
N THR A 49 0.41 -15.86 2.12
CA THR A 49 -0.56 -16.94 1.86
C THR A 49 -0.04 -17.90 0.80
N TRP A 50 0.64 -17.40 -0.23
CA TRP A 50 1.33 -18.24 -1.20
C TRP A 50 2.45 -19.08 -0.56
N PHE A 51 3.29 -18.49 0.31
CA PHE A 51 4.28 -19.23 1.08
C PHE A 51 3.65 -20.32 1.97
N LEU A 52 2.52 -20.02 2.63
CA LEU A 52 1.81 -20.97 3.47
C LEU A 52 1.22 -22.12 2.65
N ALA A 53 0.62 -21.83 1.51
CA ALA A 53 0.02 -22.83 0.63
C ALA A 53 1.08 -23.70 -0.07
N ALA A 54 2.08 -23.08 -0.72
CA ALA A 54 3.09 -23.79 -1.50
C ALA A 54 4.23 -24.37 -0.64
N GLY A 55 4.68 -23.62 0.37
CA GLY A 55 5.81 -23.99 1.23
C GLY A 55 5.39 -24.79 2.46
N MET A 56 4.34 -24.38 3.17
CA MET A 56 3.91 -25.06 4.41
C MET A 56 2.78 -26.08 4.19
N LYS A 57 2.30 -26.22 2.95
CA LYS A 57 1.19 -27.10 2.55
C LYS A 57 -0.08 -26.89 3.37
N TRP A 58 -0.33 -25.67 3.81
CA TRP A 58 -1.56 -25.34 4.53
C TRP A 58 -2.78 -25.50 3.63
N GLY A 59 -3.84 -26.12 4.19
CA GLY A 59 -5.13 -26.24 3.52
C GLY A 59 -5.90 -24.92 3.50
N ASN A 60 -6.82 -24.79 2.55
CA ASN A 60 -7.66 -23.59 2.40
C ASN A 60 -8.52 -23.30 3.65
N GLU A 61 -8.92 -24.35 4.39
CA GLU A 61 -9.69 -24.21 5.63
C GLU A 61 -8.89 -23.52 6.74
N ALA A 62 -7.60 -23.86 6.88
CA ALA A 62 -6.72 -23.21 7.83
C ALA A 62 -6.52 -21.73 7.47
N ILE A 63 -6.23 -21.43 6.19
CA ILE A 63 -6.02 -20.04 5.73
C ILE A 63 -7.29 -19.19 5.89
N ALA A 64 -8.47 -19.76 5.57
CA ALA A 64 -9.75 -19.07 5.71
C ALA A 64 -10.05 -18.71 7.16
N GLY A 65 -9.65 -19.55 8.13
CA GLY A 65 -9.78 -19.24 9.56
C GLY A 65 -9.04 -17.96 9.99
N TYR A 66 -7.93 -17.63 9.31
CA TYR A 66 -7.12 -16.44 9.60
C TYR A 66 -7.48 -15.21 8.74
N ALA A 67 -8.37 -15.33 7.75
CA ALA A 67 -8.69 -14.26 6.82
C ALA A 67 -9.12 -12.96 7.53
N GLN A 68 -9.90 -13.07 8.61
CA GLN A 68 -10.34 -11.91 9.40
C GLN A 68 -9.17 -11.08 9.95
N TYR A 69 -8.08 -11.73 10.39
CA TYR A 69 -6.90 -11.04 10.91
C TYR A 69 -6.14 -10.34 9.78
N PHE A 70 -6.08 -10.97 8.60
CA PHE A 70 -5.46 -10.37 7.42
C PHE A 70 -6.21 -9.12 6.95
N HIS A 71 -7.55 -9.18 6.88
CA HIS A 71 -8.37 -8.02 6.56
C HIS A 71 -8.20 -6.92 7.61
N LEU A 72 -8.23 -7.25 8.90
CA LEU A 72 -8.05 -6.27 9.96
C LEU A 72 -6.70 -5.55 9.86
N ALA A 73 -5.61 -6.30 9.65
CA ALA A 73 -4.28 -5.72 9.47
C ALA A 73 -4.19 -4.85 8.21
N ALA A 74 -4.74 -5.32 7.09
CA ALA A 74 -4.72 -4.63 5.80
C ALA A 74 -5.45 -3.28 5.83
N TRP A 75 -6.49 -3.13 6.64
CA TRP A 75 -7.26 -1.89 6.74
C TRP A 75 -6.84 -1.00 7.90
N LEU A 76 -6.49 -1.59 9.05
CA LEU A 76 -6.13 -0.83 10.24
C LEU A 76 -4.80 -0.11 10.07
N LEU A 77 -3.78 -0.77 9.52
CA LEU A 77 -2.45 -0.17 9.34
C LEU A 77 -2.48 1.07 8.42
N PRO A 78 -3.11 1.04 7.22
CA PRO A 78 -3.25 2.25 6.40
C PRO A 78 -4.11 3.31 7.06
N SER A 79 -5.16 2.93 7.80
CA SER A 79 -6.04 3.88 8.51
C SER A 79 -5.25 4.66 9.56
N VAL A 80 -4.55 3.97 10.46
CA VAL A 80 -3.74 4.58 11.52
C VAL A 80 -2.68 5.49 10.92
N LYS A 81 -2.01 5.03 9.87
CA LYS A 81 -0.96 5.80 9.20
C LYS A 81 -1.50 7.06 8.51
N SER A 82 -2.68 6.97 7.90
CA SER A 82 -3.35 8.13 7.26
C SER A 82 -3.79 9.15 8.31
N ILE A 83 -4.37 8.69 9.43
CA ILE A 83 -4.76 9.55 10.56
C ILE A 83 -3.53 10.24 11.15
N ALA A 84 -2.42 9.54 11.33
CA ALA A 84 -1.18 10.13 11.86
C ALA A 84 -0.65 11.25 10.96
N VAL A 85 -0.64 11.04 9.64
CA VAL A 85 -0.22 12.07 8.66
C VAL A 85 -1.15 13.29 8.69
N LEU A 86 -2.47 13.07 8.79
CA LEU A 86 -3.45 14.16 8.91
C LEU A 86 -3.31 14.92 10.23
N ALA A 87 -3.09 14.22 11.35
CA ALA A 87 -2.90 14.83 12.66
C ALA A 87 -1.64 15.70 12.71
N LEU A 88 -0.59 15.32 11.98
CA LEU A 88 0.64 16.09 11.84
C LEU A 88 0.53 17.25 10.83
N SER A 89 -0.59 17.35 10.11
CA SER A 89 -0.81 18.36 9.06
C SER A 89 0.32 18.37 8.01
N SER A 90 0.89 17.21 7.71
CA SER A 90 2.05 17.04 6.81
C SER A 90 1.65 16.76 5.36
N VAL A 91 0.42 17.11 4.97
CA VAL A 91 -0.11 16.88 3.61
C VAL A 91 0.10 18.14 2.79
N ASP A 92 0.84 18.01 1.71
CA ASP A 92 1.20 19.11 0.82
C ASP A 92 0.63 18.87 -0.58
N GLY A 93 0.13 19.94 -1.21
CA GLY A 93 -0.27 19.91 -2.62
C GLY A 93 0.93 20.10 -3.55
N ASP A 94 1.00 19.31 -4.62
CA ASP A 94 1.91 19.53 -5.73
C ASP A 94 1.14 20.06 -6.96
N PRO A 95 1.35 21.32 -7.38
CA PRO A 95 0.67 21.89 -8.54
C PRO A 95 1.11 21.26 -9.87
N VAL A 96 2.28 20.61 -9.93
CA VAL A 96 2.78 19.96 -11.15
C VAL A 96 2.10 18.60 -11.35
N ALA A 97 2.07 17.76 -10.30
CA ALA A 97 1.39 16.47 -10.35
C ALA A 97 -0.13 16.56 -10.16
N GLY A 98 -0.64 17.68 -9.64
CA GLY A 98 -2.07 17.88 -9.38
C GLY A 98 -2.61 16.99 -8.26
N ILE A 99 -1.75 16.54 -7.34
CA ILE A 99 -2.12 15.65 -6.22
C ILE A 99 -1.73 16.26 -4.87
N CYS A 100 -2.35 15.75 -3.81
CA CYS A 100 -1.95 16.04 -2.44
C CYS A 100 -1.31 14.80 -1.80
N TYR A 101 -0.09 14.96 -1.28
CA TYR A 101 0.68 13.84 -0.74
C TYR A 101 1.56 14.28 0.44
N VAL A 102 1.99 13.30 1.24
CA VAL A 102 2.85 13.57 2.40
C VAL A 102 4.32 13.69 2.00
N GLY A 103 5.01 14.68 2.54
CA GLY A 103 6.46 14.82 2.38
C GLY A 103 6.90 15.48 1.06
N ASN A 104 6.02 16.27 0.43
CA ASN A 104 6.41 17.07 -0.75
C ASN A 104 7.35 18.22 -0.34
N GLN A 105 7.11 18.85 0.82
CA GLN A 105 7.95 19.94 1.33
C GLN A 105 9.07 19.48 2.28
N SER A 106 8.99 18.25 2.80
CA SER A 106 9.98 17.72 3.74
C SER A 106 10.38 16.27 3.45
N LEU A 107 11.67 16.08 3.16
CA LEU A 107 12.27 14.77 2.90
C LEU A 107 12.20 13.83 4.10
N GLU A 108 12.17 14.37 5.32
CA GLU A 108 12.04 13.58 6.55
C GLU A 108 10.68 12.88 6.63
N ASN A 109 9.59 13.62 6.37
CA ASN A 109 8.24 13.05 6.34
C ASN A 109 8.09 12.05 5.19
N LEU A 110 8.67 12.32 4.02
CA LEU A 110 8.66 11.38 2.91
C LEU A 110 9.35 10.06 3.27
N ARG A 111 10.52 10.13 3.90
CA ARG A 111 11.28 8.95 4.32
C ARG A 111 10.56 8.15 5.40
N GLY A 112 10.06 8.83 6.44
CA GLY A 112 9.39 8.19 7.57
C GLY A 112 8.01 7.63 7.21
N PHE A 113 7.17 8.42 6.54
CA PHE A 113 5.79 8.04 6.24
C PHE A 113 5.63 7.30 4.92
N VAL A 114 6.58 7.28 3.99
CA VAL A 114 6.37 6.61 2.70
C VAL A 114 7.46 5.57 2.47
N LEU A 115 8.71 6.02 2.34
CA LEU A 115 9.79 5.18 1.85
C LEU A 115 10.11 4.03 2.81
N ALA A 116 10.30 4.31 4.11
CA ALA A 116 10.65 3.27 5.08
C ALA A 116 9.57 2.17 5.19
N PRO A 117 8.27 2.50 5.35
CA PRO A 117 7.20 1.50 5.33
C PRO A 117 7.14 0.71 4.02
N LEU A 118 7.30 1.38 2.87
CA LEU A 118 7.24 0.72 1.56
C LEU A 118 8.40 -0.28 1.38
N LEU A 119 9.62 0.10 1.78
CA LEU A 119 10.78 -0.77 1.74
C LEU A 119 10.64 -1.97 2.67
N ILE A 120 10.09 -1.77 3.88
CA ILE A 120 9.82 -2.86 4.82
C ILE A 120 8.80 -3.84 4.23
N TYR A 121 7.69 -3.32 3.70
CA TYR A 121 6.66 -4.17 3.09
C TYR A 121 7.22 -4.94 1.89
N LEU A 122 7.94 -4.25 1.00
CA LEU A 122 8.60 -4.86 -0.15
C LEU A 122 9.58 -5.96 0.27
N ALA A 123 10.45 -5.68 1.23
CA ALA A 123 11.41 -6.66 1.74
C ALA A 123 10.68 -7.89 2.31
N LEU A 124 9.67 -7.69 3.16
CA LEU A 124 8.90 -8.80 3.75
C LEU A 124 8.21 -9.67 2.70
N GLY A 125 7.51 -9.07 1.72
CA GLY A 125 6.86 -9.87 0.70
C GLY A 125 7.85 -10.56 -0.25
N CYS A 126 8.98 -9.92 -0.58
CA CYS A 126 10.06 -10.57 -1.34
C CYS A 126 10.64 -11.76 -0.56
N MET A 127 10.84 -11.62 0.75
CA MET A 127 11.33 -12.72 1.59
C MET A 127 10.35 -13.90 1.60
N PHE A 128 9.03 -13.65 1.72
CA PHE A 128 8.03 -14.72 1.64
C PHE A 128 7.98 -15.39 0.26
N LEU A 129 8.07 -14.60 -0.82
CA LEU A 129 8.14 -15.14 -2.18
C LEU A 129 9.39 -16.01 -2.39
N LEU A 130 10.56 -15.53 -1.99
CA LEU A 130 11.80 -16.32 -2.13
C LEU A 130 11.74 -17.59 -1.30
N ALA A 131 11.26 -17.50 -0.05
CA ALA A 131 11.10 -18.65 0.82
C ALA A 131 10.13 -19.70 0.25
N GLY A 132 9.00 -19.26 -0.32
CA GLY A 132 8.04 -20.18 -0.92
C GLY A 132 8.55 -20.80 -2.21
N PHE A 133 9.36 -20.09 -2.99
CA PHE A 133 10.00 -20.67 -4.18
C PHE A 133 10.98 -21.77 -3.78
N VAL A 134 11.89 -21.47 -2.84
CA VAL A 134 12.87 -22.45 -2.32
C VAL A 134 12.16 -23.70 -1.81
N LYS A 135 11.10 -23.52 -1.01
CA LYS A 135 10.33 -24.64 -0.46
C LYS A 135 9.58 -25.43 -1.53
N ALA A 136 8.99 -24.75 -2.52
CA ALA A 136 8.32 -25.42 -3.63
C ALA A 136 9.28 -26.29 -4.46
N PHE A 137 10.50 -25.82 -4.70
CA PHE A 137 11.53 -26.61 -5.39
C PHE A 137 12.00 -27.81 -4.55
N GLU A 138 12.23 -27.62 -3.25
CA GLU A 138 12.62 -28.69 -2.32
C GLU A 138 11.55 -29.81 -2.27
N TYR A 139 10.29 -29.46 -2.01
CA TYR A 139 9.20 -30.44 -1.95
C TYR A 139 8.86 -31.05 -3.32
N GLY A 140 9.01 -30.29 -4.40
CA GLY A 140 8.76 -30.78 -5.76
C GLY A 140 9.75 -31.89 -6.13
N PHE A 141 11.04 -31.65 -5.88
CA PHE A 141 12.08 -32.65 -6.13
C PHE A 141 11.89 -33.90 -5.26
N ASP A 142 11.63 -33.74 -3.97
CA ASP A 142 11.39 -34.87 -3.05
C ASP A 142 10.17 -35.71 -3.47
N THR A 143 9.11 -35.05 -3.94
CA THR A 143 7.88 -35.74 -4.39
C THR A 143 8.15 -36.52 -5.67
N TRP A 144 8.88 -35.95 -6.64
CA TRP A 144 9.27 -36.64 -7.87
C TRP A 144 10.15 -37.86 -7.61
N VAL A 145 11.15 -37.74 -6.73
CA VAL A 145 12.01 -38.88 -6.34
C VAL A 145 11.17 -40.01 -5.72
N LYS A 146 10.21 -39.67 -4.84
CA LYS A 146 9.31 -40.66 -4.25
C LYS A 146 8.41 -41.33 -5.29
N VAL A 147 7.87 -40.58 -6.24
CA VAL A 147 7.05 -41.13 -7.34
C VAL A 147 7.89 -42.08 -8.19
N SER A 148 9.08 -41.68 -8.63
CA SER A 148 9.95 -42.53 -9.44
C SER A 148 10.40 -43.80 -8.73
N ILE A 149 10.67 -43.75 -7.41
CA ILE A 149 10.99 -44.97 -6.64
C ILE A 149 9.77 -45.87 -6.50
N THR A 150 8.58 -45.31 -6.33
CA THR A 150 7.34 -46.09 -6.23
C THR A 150 7.05 -46.81 -7.56
N GLU A 151 7.21 -46.13 -8.69
CA GLU A 151 7.08 -46.72 -10.02
C GLU A 151 8.10 -47.86 -10.25
N LEU A 152 9.34 -47.73 -9.77
CA LEU A 152 10.35 -48.78 -9.85
C LEU A 152 10.06 -50.00 -8.97
N GLN A 153 9.27 -49.83 -7.91
CA GLN A 153 8.95 -50.93 -7.00
C GLN A 153 7.67 -51.68 -7.41
N GLU A 154 6.89 -51.11 -8.33
CA GLU A 154 5.73 -51.76 -8.95
C GLU A 154 6.08 -52.52 -10.26
N THR A 155 7.33 -52.44 -10.74
CA THR A 155 7.86 -53.22 -11.88
C THR A 155 8.71 -54.40 -11.44
#